data_AF-G2LFL9-F1
#
_entry.id   AF-G2LFL9-F1
#
_cell.length_a   1.000
_cell.length_b   1.000
_cell.length_c   1.000
_cell.angle_alpha   90.00
_cell.angle_beta   90.00
_cell.angle_gamma   90.00
#
_symmetry.space_group_name_H-M   'P 1'
#
loop_
_entity.id
_entity.type
_entity.pdbx_description
1 polymer ?
#
loop_
_entity_poly.entity_id
_entity_poly.type
_entity_poly.pdbx_seq_one_letter_code
_entity_poly.pdbx_strand_id
1 'polypeptide(L)'
;MFPRTTATASVVTSASGYDLSGVRSQLQAAVAANQPPGLSLSLRHRNRLIFREAYGRLAFGVPFTTESRVFLASSTKLISMAAVMVCVDRGLIRLDDLVGAYLPAFRDMPVAGSTQRANPTIRQCMAHTSGMRGASAALDNPTITLEQAVAIIAQENTPLRAQPGT
;
A
#
# COMPACT_ATOMS: atom_id res chain seq x y z
N MET A 1 6.10 22.34 20.05
CA MET A 1 4.86 21.96 20.75
C MET A 1 3.70 22.51 19.95
N PHE A 2 3.03 21.68 19.13
CA PHE A 2 1.86 22.13 18.36
C PHE A 2 0.62 22.12 19.27
N PRO A 3 -0.26 23.14 19.21
CA PRO A 3 -1.44 23.18 20.04
C PRO A 3 -2.39 22.01 19.70
N ARG A 4 -2.84 21.28 20.73
CA ARG A 4 -3.92 20.30 20.62
C ARG A 4 -5.25 21.05 20.55
N THR A 5 -5.76 21.25 19.33
CA THR A 5 -7.14 21.69 19.14
C THR A 5 -8.05 20.48 19.32
N THR A 6 -8.88 20.50 20.36
CA THR A 6 -9.97 19.54 20.52
C THR A 6 -11.00 19.81 19.43
N ALA A 7 -10.90 19.14 18.29
CA ALA A 7 -11.90 19.20 17.25
C ALA A 7 -13.15 18.44 17.71
N THR A 8 -14.20 19.17 18.06
CA THR A 8 -15.55 18.63 18.13
C THR A 8 -15.91 18.05 16.77
N ALA A 9 -16.52 16.86 16.77
CA ALA A 9 -17.02 16.20 15.57
C ALA A 9 -18.03 17.12 14.88
N SER A 10 -17.56 17.86 13.88
CA SER A 10 -18.41 18.69 13.04
C SER A 10 -19.10 17.74 12.07
N VAL A 11 -20.38 17.47 12.31
CA VAL A 11 -21.24 16.84 11.31
C VAL A 11 -21.25 17.78 10.12
N VAL A 12 -20.45 17.50 9.09
CA VAL A 12 -20.57 18.19 7.80
C VAL A 12 -21.95 17.79 7.28
N THR A 13 -22.87 18.73 7.39
CA THR A 13 -24.21 18.66 6.83
C THR A 13 -24.08 18.22 5.37
N SER A 14 -24.92 17.27 4.95
CA SER A 14 -24.98 16.76 3.58
C SER A 14 -24.77 17.89 2.59
N ALA A 15 -23.77 17.75 1.70
CA ALA A 15 -23.68 18.64 0.56
C ALA A 15 -25.03 18.58 -0.17
N SER A 16 -25.71 19.72 -0.25
CA SER A 16 -27.04 19.85 -0.85
C SER A 16 -27.07 19.14 -2.20
N GLY A 17 -27.96 18.14 -2.35
CA GLY A 17 -28.16 17.39 -3.60
C GLY A 17 -27.67 15.94 -3.63
N TYR A 18 -27.10 15.39 -2.55
CA TYR A 18 -26.76 13.96 -2.46
C TYR A 18 -27.56 13.25 -1.36
N ASP A 19 -28.28 12.19 -1.73
CA ASP A 19 -28.79 11.22 -0.76
C ASP A 19 -27.72 10.15 -0.50
N LEU A 20 -27.17 10.16 0.72
CA LEU A 20 -26.15 9.22 1.18
C LEU A 20 -26.65 8.35 2.35
N SER A 21 -27.97 8.28 2.54
CA SER A 21 -28.61 7.44 3.57
C SER A 21 -28.21 5.96 3.42
N GLY A 22 -28.20 5.45 2.19
CA GLY A 22 -27.75 4.08 1.89
C GLY A 22 -26.29 3.83 2.29
N VAL A 23 -25.39 4.78 2.03
CA VAL A 23 -23.98 4.68 2.46
C VAL A 23 -23.89 4.60 3.98
N ARG A 24 -24.58 5.48 4.71
CA ARG A 24 -24.60 5.46 6.18
C ARG A 24 -25.11 4.12 6.72
N SER A 25 -26.23 3.64 6.18
CA SER A 25 -26.82 2.36 6.59
C SER A 25 -25.83 1.20 6.41
N GLN A 26 -25.08 1.16 5.31
CA GLN A 26 -24.10 0.11 5.05
C GLN A 26 -22.89 0.21 6.01
N LEU A 27 -22.39 1.41 6.27
CA LEU A 27 -21.27 1.61 7.21
C LEU A 27 -21.67 1.24 8.66
N GLN A 28 -22.88 1.61 9.08
CA GLN A 28 -23.42 1.24 10.39
C GLN A 28 -23.62 -0.27 10.49
N ALA A 29 -24.16 -0.92 9.46
CA ALA A 29 -24.35 -2.36 9.44
C ALA A 29 -23.01 -3.13 9.50
N ALA A 30 -22.00 -2.68 8.73
CA ALA A 30 -20.67 -3.29 8.74
C ALA A 30 -20.00 -3.22 10.13
N VAL A 31 -20.11 -2.06 10.80
CA VAL A 31 -19.60 -1.89 12.17
C VAL A 31 -20.41 -2.67 13.20
N ALA A 32 -21.74 -2.74 13.06
CA ALA A 32 -22.59 -3.54 13.94
C ALA A 32 -22.28 -5.04 13.83
N ALA A 33 -21.91 -5.51 12.63
CA ALA A 33 -21.39 -6.85 12.39
C ALA A 33 -19.92 -7.04 12.85
N ASN A 34 -19.28 -5.99 13.37
CA ASN A 34 -17.89 -5.98 13.81
C ASN A 34 -16.88 -6.33 12.69
N GLN A 35 -17.21 -6.00 11.44
CA GLN A 35 -16.41 -6.27 10.25
C GLN A 35 -16.38 -5.07 9.29
N PRO A 36 -15.52 -4.05 9.53
CA PRO A 36 -14.53 -3.94 10.60
C PRO A 36 -15.13 -3.40 11.93
N PRO A 37 -14.41 -3.53 13.07
CA PRO A 37 -14.83 -2.94 14.36
C PRO A 37 -14.97 -1.42 14.35
N GLY A 38 -14.29 -0.76 13.42
CA GLY A 38 -14.41 0.67 13.18
C GLY A 38 -13.82 1.07 11.83
N LEU A 39 -14.31 2.18 11.29
CA LEU A 39 -13.91 2.70 9.99
C LEU A 39 -14.15 4.20 9.90
N SER A 40 -13.57 4.82 8.88
CA SER A 40 -14.00 6.14 8.41
C SER A 40 -14.09 6.13 6.88
N LEU A 41 -15.00 6.94 6.34
CA LEU A 41 -15.16 7.12 4.90
C LEU A 41 -15.19 8.62 4.58
N SER A 42 -14.40 9.01 3.58
CA SER A 42 -14.38 10.36 3.02
C SER A 42 -14.67 10.28 1.53
N LEU A 43 -15.74 10.95 1.08
CA LEU A 43 -16.12 11.03 -0.34
C LEU A 43 -16.02 12.48 -0.82
N ARG A 44 -15.34 12.65 -1.96
CA ARG A 44 -15.26 13.93 -2.66
C ARG A 44 -15.85 13.78 -4.05
N HIS A 45 -16.69 14.73 -4.46
CA HIS A 45 -17.22 14.83 -5.82
C HIS A 45 -16.95 16.23 -6.37
N ARG A 46 -16.40 16.31 -7.59
CA ARG A 46 -15.95 17.57 -8.22
C ARG A 46 -15.09 18.41 -7.26
N ASN A 47 -14.12 17.74 -6.65
CA ASN A 47 -13.19 18.30 -5.65
C ASN A 47 -13.84 18.85 -4.35
N ARG A 48 -15.16 18.71 -4.16
CA ARG A 48 -15.86 19.10 -2.93
C ARG A 48 -16.06 17.90 -2.02
N LEU A 49 -15.81 18.06 -0.72
CA LEU A 49 -16.12 17.06 0.28
C LEU A 49 -17.65 16.97 0.45
N ILE A 50 -18.22 15.81 0.17
CA ILE A 50 -19.68 15.58 0.25
C ILE A 50 -20.07 14.62 1.38
N PHE A 51 -19.09 13.88 1.91
CA PHE A 51 -19.26 12.93 3.00
C PHE A 51 -17.94 12.78 3.75
N ARG A 52 -17.96 12.86 5.08
CA ARG A 52 -16.82 12.53 5.94
C ARG A 52 -17.33 12.10 7.30
N GLU A 53 -17.40 10.80 7.52
CA GLU A 53 -17.96 10.24 8.75
C GLU A 53 -17.10 9.05 9.22
N ALA A 54 -17.20 8.74 10.50
CA ALA A 54 -16.52 7.63 11.14
C ALA A 54 -17.48 6.86 12.05
N TYR A 55 -17.25 5.56 12.16
CA TYR A 55 -18.13 4.63 12.84
C TYR A 55 -17.31 3.61 13.64
N GLY A 56 -17.88 3.14 14.75
CA GLY A 56 -17.28 2.07 15.54
C GLY A 56 -16.12 2.51 16.41
N ARG A 57 -15.21 1.57 16.67
CA ARG A 57 -14.13 1.71 17.65
C ARG A 57 -12.82 1.11 17.13
N LEU A 58 -11.71 1.66 17.60
CA LEU A 58 -10.38 1.07 17.56
C LEU A 58 -10.24 0.03 18.69
N ALA A 59 -9.06 -0.60 18.79
CA ALA A 59 -8.71 -1.49 19.88
C ALA A 59 -8.97 -0.86 21.26
N PHE A 60 -9.27 -1.70 22.26
CA PHE A 60 -9.55 -1.30 23.64
C PHE A 60 -10.74 -0.34 23.79
N GLY A 61 -11.66 -0.34 22.83
CA GLY A 61 -12.91 0.42 22.90
C GLY A 61 -12.76 1.92 22.62
N VAL A 62 -11.60 2.39 22.17
CA VAL A 62 -11.39 3.80 21.79
C VAL A 62 -12.30 4.15 20.60
N PRO A 63 -13.11 5.23 20.65
CA PRO A 63 -13.95 5.62 19.52
C PRO A 63 -13.13 5.84 18.23
N PHE A 64 -13.63 5.33 17.10
CA PHE A 64 -13.03 5.61 15.80
C PHE A 64 -13.49 7.00 15.34
N THR A 65 -12.58 7.85 14.90
CA THR A 65 -12.87 9.20 14.43
C THR A 65 -12.31 9.41 13.03
N THR A 66 -12.73 10.48 12.36
CA THR A 66 -12.22 10.89 11.05
C THR A 66 -10.75 11.34 11.07
N GLU A 67 -10.16 11.44 12.27
CA GLU A 67 -8.76 11.80 12.52
C GLU A 67 -7.96 10.61 13.10
N SER A 68 -8.58 9.44 13.27
CA SER A 68 -7.91 8.23 13.73
C SER A 68 -6.80 7.82 12.75
N ARG A 69 -5.60 7.57 13.28
CA ARG A 69 -4.47 7.05 12.50
C ARG A 69 -4.54 5.53 12.44
N VAL A 70 -4.45 5.00 11.23
CA VAL A 70 -4.45 3.55 10.96
C VAL A 70 -3.30 3.20 10.03
N PHE A 71 -2.88 1.93 10.07
CA PHE A 71 -1.95 1.41 9.08
C PHE A 71 -2.66 1.30 7.72
N LEU A 72 -2.12 1.96 6.69
CA LEU A 72 -2.65 1.91 5.32
C LEU A 72 -2.37 0.58 4.60
N ALA A 73 -1.54 -0.27 5.19
CA ALA A 73 -1.11 -1.56 4.65
C ALA A 73 -0.65 -1.45 3.19
N SER A 74 -1.15 -2.31 2.30
CA SER A 74 -0.74 -2.34 0.88
C SER A 74 -1.02 -1.05 0.10
N SER A 75 -1.87 -0.14 0.60
CA SER A 75 -2.08 1.16 -0.04
C SER A 75 -0.80 2.01 -0.07
N THR A 76 0.16 1.75 0.83
CA THR A 76 1.50 2.37 0.84
C THR A 76 2.25 2.16 -0.47
N LYS A 77 1.98 1.08 -1.23
CA LYS A 77 2.60 0.82 -2.54
C LYS A 77 2.39 1.98 -3.51
N LEU A 78 1.24 2.66 -3.47
CA LEU A 78 0.98 3.84 -4.33
C LEU A 78 1.99 4.96 -4.06
N ILE A 79 2.33 5.19 -2.80
CA ILE A 79 3.31 6.21 -2.40
C ILE A 79 4.72 5.79 -2.85
N SER A 80 5.09 4.52 -2.62
CA SER A 80 6.37 3.98 -3.09
C SER A 80 6.52 4.06 -4.62
N MET A 81 5.47 3.72 -5.37
CA MET A 81 5.46 3.81 -6.83
C MET A 81 5.58 5.27 -7.30
N ALA A 82 4.89 6.21 -6.66
CA ALA A 82 5.03 7.62 -6.98
C ALA A 82 6.45 8.13 -6.74
N ALA A 83 7.11 7.71 -5.65
CA ALA A 83 8.51 8.05 -5.39
C ALA A 83 9.45 7.48 -6.49
N VAL A 84 9.24 6.24 -6.92
CA VAL A 84 9.98 5.65 -8.05
C VAL A 84 9.76 6.45 -9.33
N MET A 85 8.52 6.85 -9.64
CA MET A 85 8.23 7.64 -10.83
C MET A 85 8.84 9.04 -10.79
N VAL A 86 9.00 9.66 -9.61
CA VAL A 86 9.76 10.91 -9.46
C VAL A 86 11.24 10.71 -9.81
N CYS A 87 11.83 9.58 -9.42
CA CYS A 87 13.20 9.25 -9.83
C CYS A 87 13.31 9.03 -11.34
N VAL A 88 12.29 8.43 -11.96
CA VAL A 88 12.20 8.25 -13.43
C VAL A 88 12.11 9.59 -14.14
N ASP A 89 11.22 10.47 -13.68
CA ASP A 89 11.03 11.82 -14.24
C ASP A 89 12.32 12.66 -14.19
N ARG A 90 13.09 12.51 -13.10
CA ARG A 90 14.41 13.14 -12.93
C ARG A 90 15.55 12.46 -13.69
N GLY A 91 15.29 11.37 -14.41
CA GLY A 91 16.30 10.61 -15.15
C GLY A 91 17.32 9.86 -14.28
N LEU A 92 17.02 9.63 -13.00
CA LEU A 92 17.91 8.93 -12.07
C LEU A 92 17.89 7.40 -12.28
N ILE A 93 16.74 6.89 -12.72
CA ILE A 93 16.50 5.49 -13.08
C ILE A 93 15.54 5.46 -14.28
N ARG A 94 15.48 4.36 -15.00
CA ARG A 94 14.49 4.08 -16.05
C ARG A 94 13.66 2.88 -15.65
N LEU A 95 12.39 2.86 -16.05
CA LEU A 95 11.51 1.71 -15.78
C LEU A 95 12.02 0.40 -16.38
N ASP A 96 12.73 0.49 -17.51
CA ASP A 96 13.27 -0.69 -18.20
C ASP A 96 14.69 -1.05 -17.74
N ASP A 97 15.24 -0.35 -16.74
CA ASP A 97 16.49 -0.76 -16.12
C ASP A 97 16.30 -2.07 -15.36
N LEU A 98 17.33 -2.92 -15.43
CA LEU A 98 17.37 -4.18 -14.70
C LEU A 98 17.53 -3.90 -13.19
N VAL A 99 16.75 -4.59 -12.36
CA VAL A 99 16.88 -4.50 -10.89
C VAL A 99 18.31 -4.86 -10.45
N GLY A 100 18.92 -5.85 -11.11
CA GLY A 100 20.29 -6.27 -10.88
C GLY A 100 21.35 -5.18 -11.09
N ALA A 101 21.05 -4.11 -11.83
CA ALA A 101 21.96 -2.98 -11.98
C ALA A 101 22.14 -2.22 -10.65
N TYR A 102 21.09 -2.14 -9.84
CA TYR A 102 21.06 -1.43 -8.55
C TYR A 102 21.19 -2.37 -7.34
N LEU A 103 20.66 -3.58 -7.45
CA LEU A 103 20.65 -4.60 -6.40
C LEU A 103 21.31 -5.87 -6.95
N PRO A 104 22.65 -6.03 -6.81
CA PRO A 104 23.39 -7.12 -7.45
C PRO A 104 22.90 -8.53 -7.11
N ALA A 105 22.25 -8.71 -5.95
CA ALA A 105 21.64 -9.98 -5.54
C ALA A 105 20.56 -10.51 -6.49
N PHE A 106 20.01 -9.65 -7.38
CA PHE A 106 18.98 -10.00 -8.36
C PHE A 106 19.53 -10.20 -9.79
N ARG A 107 20.86 -10.30 -9.97
CA ARG A 107 21.46 -10.58 -11.29
C ARG A 107 21.34 -12.07 -11.63
N ASP A 108 21.02 -12.34 -12.89
CA ASP A 108 21.04 -13.68 -13.51
C ASP A 108 20.29 -14.75 -12.70
N MET A 109 19.09 -14.38 -12.24
CA MET A 109 18.24 -15.22 -11.40
C MET A 109 17.81 -16.49 -12.15
N PRO A 110 17.92 -17.70 -11.55
CA PRO A 110 17.37 -18.90 -12.16
C PRO A 110 15.84 -18.85 -12.14
N VAL A 111 15.19 -19.51 -13.11
CA VAL A 111 13.73 -19.58 -13.23
C VAL A 111 13.26 -21.01 -13.05
N ALA A 112 12.25 -21.23 -12.19
CA ALA A 112 11.75 -22.57 -11.90
C ALA A 112 11.25 -23.26 -13.18
N GLY A 113 11.69 -24.50 -13.40
CA GLY A 113 11.30 -25.29 -14.57
C GLY A 113 11.91 -24.83 -15.90
N SER A 114 12.91 -23.94 -15.87
CA SER A 114 13.59 -23.41 -17.06
C SER A 114 15.10 -23.48 -16.93
N THR A 115 15.80 -23.67 -18.04
CA THR A 115 17.26 -23.53 -18.11
C THR A 115 17.70 -22.07 -18.32
N GLN A 116 16.75 -21.18 -18.61
CA GLN A 116 17.02 -19.76 -18.82
C GLN A 116 17.21 -19.05 -17.47
N ARG A 117 18.10 -18.05 -17.49
CA ARG A 117 18.22 -17.04 -16.43
C ARG A 117 17.39 -15.82 -16.77
N ALA A 118 16.97 -15.08 -15.75
CA ALA A 118 16.15 -13.91 -15.91
C ALA A 118 16.67 -12.74 -15.08
N ASN A 119 16.43 -11.54 -15.60
CA ASN A 119 16.80 -10.28 -14.97
C ASN A 119 15.55 -9.37 -14.98
N PRO A 120 14.78 -9.30 -13.88
CA PRO A 120 13.56 -8.50 -13.85
C PRO A 120 13.89 -7.01 -13.98
N THR A 121 13.03 -6.27 -14.70
CA THR A 121 13.10 -4.80 -14.77
C THR A 121 12.37 -4.15 -13.60
N ILE A 122 12.68 -2.87 -13.34
CA ILE A 122 11.93 -2.05 -12.37
C ILE A 122 10.43 -2.04 -12.72
N ARG A 123 10.09 -1.89 -14.01
CA ARG A 123 8.71 -1.94 -14.53
C ARG A 123 8.01 -3.23 -14.13
N GLN A 124 8.64 -4.38 -14.35
CA GLN A 124 8.05 -5.68 -14.04
C GLN A 124 7.84 -5.87 -12.54
N CYS A 125 8.73 -5.34 -11.69
CA CYS A 125 8.52 -5.30 -10.24
C CYS A 125 7.30 -4.45 -9.86
N MET A 126 7.19 -3.23 -10.41
CA MET A 126 6.05 -2.33 -10.15
C MET A 126 4.72 -2.87 -10.70
N ALA A 127 4.76 -3.63 -11.79
CA ALA A 127 3.59 -4.21 -12.43
C ALA A 127 3.20 -5.58 -11.86
N HIS A 128 3.91 -6.09 -10.85
CA HIS A 128 3.71 -7.44 -10.30
C HIS A 128 3.89 -8.57 -11.31
N THR A 129 4.76 -8.37 -12.30
CA THR A 129 5.11 -9.36 -13.34
C THR A 129 6.58 -9.73 -13.31
N SER A 130 7.28 -9.58 -12.18
CA SER A 130 8.72 -9.87 -12.08
C SER A 130 9.05 -11.36 -11.96
N GLY A 131 8.04 -12.23 -11.82
CA GLY A 131 8.24 -13.64 -11.52
C GLY A 131 8.65 -13.95 -10.08
N MET A 132 8.77 -12.92 -9.22
CA MET A 132 9.04 -13.09 -7.80
C MET A 132 7.80 -13.57 -7.02
N ARG A 133 8.03 -14.35 -5.97
CA ARG A 133 7.06 -14.64 -4.92
C ARG A 133 6.77 -13.38 -4.11
N GLY A 134 5.53 -13.26 -3.66
CA GLY A 134 5.14 -12.24 -2.69
C GLY A 134 5.41 -12.69 -1.25
N ALA A 135 5.42 -11.71 -0.34
CA ALA A 135 5.54 -11.86 1.11
C ALA A 135 6.86 -12.49 1.60
N SER A 136 7.71 -11.65 2.20
CA SER A 136 8.93 -12.07 2.91
C SER A 136 8.88 -11.53 4.33
N ALA A 137 9.24 -12.37 5.31
CA ALA A 137 9.34 -11.93 6.70
C ALA A 137 10.42 -10.85 6.89
N ALA A 138 11.37 -10.74 5.96
CA ALA A 138 12.39 -9.70 5.97
C ALA A 138 11.81 -8.28 5.86
N LEU A 139 10.63 -8.10 5.27
CA LEU A 139 9.99 -6.79 5.11
C LEU A 139 9.50 -6.20 6.44
N ASP A 140 9.16 -7.06 7.40
CA ASP A 140 8.60 -6.67 8.70
C ASP A 140 9.61 -6.85 9.85
N ASN A 141 10.85 -7.25 9.55
CA ASN A 141 11.86 -7.54 10.55
C ASN A 141 12.66 -6.28 10.94
N PRO A 142 12.48 -5.72 12.15
CA PRO A 142 13.18 -4.51 12.56
C PRO A 142 14.64 -4.74 12.98
N THR A 143 15.11 -6.00 13.02
CA THR A 143 16.46 -6.33 13.50
C THR A 143 17.49 -6.48 12.39
N ILE A 144 17.07 -6.33 11.12
CA ILE A 144 17.94 -6.45 9.94
C ILE A 144 18.03 -5.12 9.17
N THR A 145 19.11 -4.95 8.42
CA THR A 145 19.28 -3.80 7.52
C THR A 145 18.48 -3.99 6.23
N LEU A 146 18.27 -2.91 5.48
CA LEU A 146 17.67 -3.00 4.14
C LEU A 146 18.49 -3.88 3.19
N GLU A 147 19.83 -3.85 3.29
CA GLU A 147 20.72 -4.69 2.51
C GLU A 147 20.53 -6.18 2.83
N GLN A 148 20.42 -6.52 4.12
CA GLN A 148 20.12 -7.89 4.55
C GLN A 148 18.75 -8.33 4.07
N ALA A 149 17.73 -7.45 4.14
CA ALA A 149 16.40 -7.75 3.64
C ALA A 149 16.40 -8.03 2.12
N VAL A 150 17.13 -7.23 1.34
CA VAL A 150 17.33 -7.43 -0.11
C VAL A 150 17.97 -8.80 -0.38
N ALA A 151 19.02 -9.17 0.36
CA ALA A 151 19.70 -10.45 0.19
C ALA A 151 18.78 -11.64 0.52
N ILE A 152 18.02 -11.55 1.60
CA ILE A 152 17.05 -12.58 1.99
C ILE A 152 15.95 -12.73 0.92
N ILE A 153 15.37 -11.61 0.47
CA ILE A 153 14.31 -11.64 -0.55
C ILE A 153 14.84 -12.22 -1.86
N ALA A 154 16.07 -11.88 -2.27
CA ALA A 154 16.68 -12.47 -3.46
C ALA A 154 16.87 -14.00 -3.30
N GLN A 155 17.34 -14.44 -2.14
CA GLN A 155 17.51 -15.86 -1.85
C GLN A 155 16.18 -16.63 -1.87
N GLU A 156 15.12 -16.11 -1.24
CA GLU A 156 13.76 -16.68 -1.26
C GLU A 156 13.16 -16.75 -2.67
N ASN A 157 13.65 -15.89 -3.56
CA ASN A 157 13.27 -15.82 -4.97
C ASN A 157 14.27 -16.53 -5.90
N THR A 158 15.12 -17.40 -5.36
CA THR A 158 16.03 -18.24 -6.14
C THR A 158 15.58 -19.71 -6.06
N PRO A 159 14.96 -20.29 -7.11
CA PRO A 159 14.64 -19.66 -8.40
C PRO A 159 13.36 -18.81 -8.36
N LEU A 160 13.25 -17.90 -9.33
CA LEU A 160 12.03 -17.16 -9.63
C LEU A 160 10.91 -18.14 -9.96
N ARG A 161 9.67 -17.78 -9.65
CA ARG A 161 8.50 -18.62 -9.88
C ARG A 161 8.16 -18.73 -11.37
N ALA A 162 8.39 -17.68 -12.14
CA ALA A 162 8.08 -17.58 -13.56
C ALA A 162 9.02 -16.61 -14.26
N GLN A 163 8.96 -16.56 -15.59
CA GLN A 163 9.69 -15.57 -16.36
C GLN A 163 9.14 -14.15 -16.07
N PRO A 164 10.01 -13.15 -15.91
CA PRO A 164 9.55 -11.76 -15.81
C PRO A 164 8.80 -11.34 -17.09
N GLY A 165 7.62 -10.75 -16.92
CA GLY A 165 6.76 -10.26 -18.00
C GLY A 165 5.65 -11.22 -18.44
N THR A 166 5.52 -12.39 -17.81
CA THR A 166 4.44 -13.37 -18.08
C THR A 166 3.32 -13.30 -17.06
#